data_AF-A0A1W1V328-F1
#
_entry.id   AF-A0A1W1V328-F1
#
_cell.length_a   1.000
_cell.length_b   1.000
_cell.length_c   1.000
_cell.angle_alpha   90.00
_cell.angle_beta   90.00
_cell.angle_gamma   90.00
#
_symmetry.space_group_name_H-M   'P 1'
#
loop_
_entity.id
_entity.type
_entity.pdbx_description
1 polymer ?
#
loop_
_entity_poly.entity_id
_entity_poly.type
_entity_poly.pdbx_seq_one_letter_code
_entity_poly.pdbx_strand_id
1 'polypeptide(L)'
;MKGQTTFEEHLRKSNLSENTITSYVWTVNFYHSHYDSVSKENLLAYKGYLMEFFKPKTVNLRIQAINKYLEYLGKERLQLKAVKVQQKNFLENVISNADYKFLKKQLKKDGNMEWYFVVWYLAATGARVSELIQIKIEHVELGYFDLYSKGGKLRRLYIPKKLRNETLDWLEETHRSSGYLFLNRYGERITTRGVSQQLKNYADKYGLDKKVVYPHSFRHRYAKNFLEKYNDIALLADLMGHESIETTRIYLRRTASEQQALVDKIVTW
;
A
#
# COMPACT_ATOMS: atom_id res chain seq x y z
N MET A 1 29.47 -22.07 -27.70
CA MET A 1 28.49 -22.40 -26.64
C MET A 1 27.55 -21.23 -26.48
N LYS A 2 26.27 -21.35 -26.86
CA LYS A 2 25.27 -20.29 -26.62
C LYS A 2 25.07 -20.16 -25.11
N GLY A 3 25.48 -19.02 -24.53
CA GLY A 3 25.40 -18.77 -23.09
C GLY A 3 23.96 -18.92 -22.59
N GLN A 4 23.75 -19.81 -21.62
CA GLN A 4 22.46 -19.89 -20.94
C GLN A 4 22.21 -18.57 -20.22
N THR A 5 21.19 -17.84 -20.66
CA THR A 5 20.68 -16.64 -19.99
C THR A 5 20.32 -17.00 -18.55
N THR A 6 20.78 -16.24 -17.56
CA THR A 6 20.49 -16.52 -16.15
C THR A 6 19.00 -16.37 -15.85
N PHE A 7 18.51 -16.97 -14.75
CA PHE A 7 17.11 -16.80 -14.35
C PHE A 7 16.75 -15.32 -14.13
N GLU A 8 17.66 -14.53 -13.55
CA GLU A 8 17.44 -13.09 -13.37
C GLU A 8 17.29 -12.36 -14.71
N GLU A 9 18.16 -12.63 -15.67
CA GLU A 9 18.07 -12.06 -17.03
C GLU A 9 16.77 -12.48 -17.74
N HIS A 10 16.32 -13.72 -17.54
CA HIS A 10 15.02 -14.19 -18.04
C HIS A 10 13.85 -13.40 -17.43
N LEU A 11 13.89 -13.13 -16.12
CA LEU A 11 12.87 -12.31 -15.45
C LEU A 11 12.88 -10.85 -15.92
N ARG A 12 14.07 -10.27 -16.14
CA ARG A 12 14.21 -8.89 -16.66
C ARG A 12 13.58 -8.74 -18.06
N LYS A 13 13.70 -9.75 -18.92
CA LYS A 13 13.03 -9.80 -20.23
C LYS A 13 11.50 -9.89 -20.14
N SER A 14 10.95 -10.26 -18.97
CA SER A 14 9.51 -10.47 -18.76
C SER A 14 8.75 -9.22 -18.25
N ASN A 15 9.34 -8.02 -18.31
CA ASN A 15 8.74 -6.74 -17.88
C ASN A 15 8.23 -6.72 -16.42
N LEU A 16 8.81 -7.55 -15.56
CA LEU A 16 8.51 -7.59 -14.13
C LEU A 16 9.12 -6.36 -13.42
N SER A 17 8.54 -5.99 -12.26
CA SER A 17 9.13 -4.92 -11.45
C SER A 17 10.41 -5.38 -10.76
N GLU A 18 11.37 -4.48 -10.51
CA GLU A 18 12.62 -4.81 -9.80
C GLU A 18 12.36 -5.53 -8.47
N ASN A 19 11.39 -5.07 -7.68
CA ASN A 19 11.02 -5.72 -6.43
C ASN A 19 10.53 -7.16 -6.62
N THR A 20 9.78 -7.42 -7.70
CA THR A 20 9.33 -8.78 -8.05
C THR A 20 10.53 -9.64 -8.43
N ILE A 21 11.45 -9.12 -9.24
CA ILE A 21 12.66 -9.82 -9.67
C ILE A 21 13.51 -10.17 -8.45
N THR A 22 13.82 -9.20 -7.58
CA THR A 22 14.56 -9.43 -6.33
C THR A 22 13.90 -10.50 -5.46
N SER A 23 12.57 -10.43 -5.27
CA SER A 23 11.85 -11.43 -4.50
C SER A 23 11.92 -12.83 -5.12
N TYR A 24 11.86 -12.92 -6.45
CA TYR A 24 11.86 -14.21 -7.16
C TYR A 24 13.26 -14.84 -7.13
N VAL A 25 14.29 -14.06 -7.45
CA VAL A 25 15.69 -14.48 -7.38
C VAL A 25 16.05 -14.94 -5.98
N TRP A 26 15.70 -14.16 -4.95
CA TRP A 26 15.92 -14.56 -3.56
C TRP A 26 15.24 -15.89 -3.23
N THR A 27 14.00 -16.10 -3.70
CA THR A 27 13.24 -17.33 -3.45
C THR A 27 13.93 -18.55 -4.07
N VAL A 28 14.45 -18.41 -5.29
CA VAL A 28 15.15 -19.49 -6.00
C VAL A 28 16.51 -19.78 -5.36
N ASN A 29 17.25 -18.74 -4.98
CA ASN A 29 18.53 -18.91 -4.28
C ASN A 29 18.34 -19.60 -2.92
N PHE A 30 17.30 -19.22 -2.18
CA PHE A 30 16.93 -19.88 -0.93
C PHE A 30 16.60 -21.36 -1.15
N TYR A 31 15.88 -21.70 -2.22
CA TYR A 31 15.59 -23.10 -2.54
C TYR A 31 16.88 -23.88 -2.81
N HIS A 32 17.76 -23.38 -3.68
CA HIS A 32 19.01 -24.09 -4.02
C HIS A 32 19.99 -24.21 -2.87
N SER A 33 19.95 -23.31 -1.89
CA SER A 33 20.81 -23.41 -0.72
C SER A 33 20.33 -24.46 0.31
N HIS A 34 19.13 -25.01 0.16
CA HIS A 34 18.52 -25.96 1.10
C HIS A 34 18.13 -27.30 0.45
N TYR A 35 18.10 -27.39 -0.88
CA TYR A 35 17.69 -28.58 -1.60
C TYR A 35 18.64 -28.84 -2.77
N ASP A 36 19.20 -30.05 -2.81
CA ASP A 36 20.25 -30.42 -3.78
C ASP A 36 19.74 -30.55 -5.22
N SER A 37 18.43 -30.68 -5.40
CA SER A 37 17.83 -30.83 -6.72
C SER A 37 16.40 -30.33 -6.82
N VAL A 38 15.98 -30.02 -8.05
CA VAL A 38 14.59 -29.72 -8.40
C VAL A 38 13.85 -31.02 -8.69
N SER A 39 13.25 -31.59 -7.64
CA SER A 39 12.45 -32.82 -7.67
C SER A 39 11.06 -32.56 -7.06
N LYS A 40 10.08 -33.43 -7.37
CA LYS A 40 8.72 -33.31 -6.80
C LYS A 40 8.74 -33.38 -5.27
N GLU A 41 9.59 -34.24 -4.71
CA GLU A 41 9.75 -34.41 -3.27
C GLU A 41 10.29 -33.14 -2.61
N ASN A 42 11.40 -32.58 -3.11
CA ASN A 42 12.01 -31.36 -2.57
C ASN A 42 11.08 -30.14 -2.72
N LEU A 43 10.34 -30.04 -3.84
CA LEU A 43 9.37 -28.97 -4.04
C LEU A 43 8.20 -29.05 -3.04
N LEU A 44 7.75 -30.26 -2.70
CA LEU A 44 6.71 -30.47 -1.68
C LEU A 44 7.25 -30.20 -0.27
N ALA A 45 8.46 -30.64 0.05
CA ALA A 45 9.14 -30.33 1.31
C ALA A 45 9.31 -28.82 1.50
N TYR A 46 9.77 -28.11 0.45
CA TYR A 46 9.87 -26.66 0.44
C TYR A 46 8.51 -25.99 0.68
N LYS A 47 7.46 -26.46 0.00
CA LYS A 47 6.10 -25.96 0.24
C LYS A 47 5.65 -26.19 1.68
N GLY A 48 5.95 -27.35 2.26
CA GLY A 48 5.68 -27.67 3.67
C GLY A 48 6.35 -26.68 4.61
N TYR A 49 7.66 -26.49 4.46
CA TYR A 49 8.43 -25.48 5.19
C TYR A 49 7.83 -24.08 5.06
N LEU A 50 7.44 -23.68 3.85
CA LEU A 50 6.81 -22.38 3.65
C LEU A 50 5.49 -22.25 4.43
N MET A 51 4.66 -23.29 4.42
CA MET A 51 3.38 -23.30 5.12
C MET A 51 3.53 -23.28 6.64
N GLU A 52 4.62 -23.83 7.17
CA GLU A 52 4.92 -23.85 8.60
C GLU A 52 5.36 -22.47 9.11
N PHE A 53 6.25 -21.78 8.38
CA PHE A 53 6.91 -20.57 8.88
C PHE A 53 6.36 -19.26 8.31
N PHE A 54 5.53 -19.30 7.26
CA PHE A 54 5.09 -18.09 6.57
C PHE A 54 3.56 -18.01 6.42
N LYS A 55 3.05 -16.76 6.42
CA LYS A 55 1.64 -16.50 6.14
C LYS A 55 1.28 -16.96 4.72
N PRO A 56 0.06 -17.48 4.48
CA PRO A 56 -0.33 -18.05 3.18
C PRO A 56 -0.10 -17.14 1.97
N LYS A 57 -0.23 -15.82 2.13
CA LYS A 57 0.06 -14.84 1.05
C LYS A 57 1.54 -14.85 0.65
N THR A 58 2.45 -14.92 1.62
CA THR A 58 3.89 -15.05 1.39
C THR A 58 4.23 -16.40 0.77
N VAL A 59 3.58 -17.48 1.23
CA VAL A 59 3.72 -18.82 0.64
C VAL A 59 3.36 -18.79 -0.84
N ASN A 60 2.22 -18.20 -1.20
CA ASN A 60 1.77 -18.10 -2.59
C ASN A 60 2.69 -17.25 -3.46
N LEU A 61 3.25 -16.16 -2.94
CA LEU A 61 4.25 -15.37 -3.67
C LEU A 61 5.52 -16.21 -3.99
N ARG A 62 5.99 -16.98 -3.01
CA ARG A 62 7.17 -17.84 -3.20
C ARG A 62 6.88 -19.04 -4.10
N ILE A 63 5.67 -19.60 -4.04
CA ILE A 63 5.20 -20.63 -4.99
C ILE A 63 5.18 -20.05 -6.41
N GLN A 64 4.70 -18.81 -6.61
CA GLN A 64 4.73 -18.16 -7.93
C GLN A 64 6.16 -17.98 -8.44
N ALA A 65 7.09 -17.56 -7.59
CA ALA A 65 8.50 -17.45 -7.95
C ALA A 65 9.10 -18.80 -8.38
N ILE A 66 8.87 -19.86 -7.61
CA ILE A 66 9.30 -21.22 -7.97
C ILE A 66 8.65 -21.70 -9.26
N ASN A 67 7.35 -21.47 -9.46
CA ASN A 67 6.67 -21.88 -10.69
C ASN A 67 7.21 -21.16 -11.92
N LYS A 68 7.60 -19.89 -11.79
CA LYS A 68 8.27 -19.12 -12.86
C LYS A 68 9.68 -19.66 -13.12
N TYR A 69 10.38 -20.11 -12.08
CA TYR A 69 11.66 -20.78 -12.23
C TYR A 69 11.55 -22.15 -12.91
N LEU A 70 10.50 -22.91 -12.60
CA LEU A 70 10.21 -24.20 -13.24
C LEU A 70 9.88 -24.03 -14.74
N GLU A 71 9.16 -22.98 -15.11
CA GLU A 71 8.93 -22.60 -16.52
C GLU A 71 10.27 -22.29 -17.22
N TYR A 72 11.14 -21.50 -16.59
CA TYR A 72 12.49 -21.24 -17.12
C TYR A 72 13.32 -22.51 -17.33
N LEU A 73 13.14 -23.53 -16.48
CA LEU A 73 13.80 -24.83 -16.61
C LEU A 73 13.11 -25.82 -17.57
N GLY A 74 11.93 -25.49 -18.13
CA GLY A 74 11.12 -26.43 -18.91
C GLY A 74 10.56 -27.61 -18.08
N LYS A 75 10.25 -27.35 -16.81
CA LYS A 75 9.77 -28.34 -15.82
C LYS A 75 8.36 -28.00 -15.30
N GLU A 76 7.48 -27.51 -16.16
CA GLU A 76 6.12 -27.03 -15.82
C GLU A 76 5.28 -28.11 -15.14
N ARG A 77 5.49 -29.39 -15.47
CA ARG A 77 4.82 -30.54 -14.82
C ARG A 77 5.06 -30.65 -13.31
N LEU A 78 6.09 -29.97 -12.79
CA LEU A 78 6.43 -29.95 -11.37
C LEU A 78 5.86 -28.75 -10.61
N GLN A 79 5.09 -27.88 -11.28
CA GLN A 79 4.56 -26.66 -10.66
C GLN A 79 3.70 -26.95 -9.43
N LEU A 80 3.88 -26.11 -8.42
CA LEU A 80 3.19 -26.19 -7.15
C LEU A 80 1.85 -25.46 -7.22
N LYS A 81 0.80 -26.09 -6.70
CA LYS A 81 -0.49 -25.44 -6.52
C LYS A 81 -0.42 -24.40 -5.39
N ALA A 82 -1.01 -23.23 -5.62
CA ALA A 82 -1.20 -22.22 -4.58
C ALA A 82 -2.00 -22.78 -3.39
N VAL A 83 -1.68 -22.28 -2.20
CA VAL A 83 -2.44 -22.54 -0.98
C VAL A 83 -3.70 -21.68 -1.01
N LYS A 84 -4.85 -22.28 -0.67
CA LYS A 84 -6.12 -21.53 -0.55
C LYS A 84 -6.01 -20.54 0.60
N VAL A 85 -6.30 -19.27 0.32
CA VAL A 85 -6.33 -18.21 1.33
C VAL A 85 -7.77 -17.75 1.46
N GLN A 86 -8.36 -17.96 2.63
CA GLN A 86 -9.65 -17.33 2.93
C GLN A 86 -9.40 -15.83 3.05
N GLN A 87 -10.10 -15.03 2.25
CA GLN A 87 -10.08 -13.59 2.45
C GLN A 87 -10.76 -13.28 3.78
N LYS A 88 -10.08 -12.53 4.65
CA LYS A 88 -10.73 -11.98 5.85
C LYS A 88 -11.84 -11.04 5.39
N ASN A 89 -13.04 -11.16 5.97
CA ASN A 89 -14.22 -10.37 5.63
C ASN A 89 -14.23 -8.96 6.25
N PHE A 90 -13.13 -8.52 6.87
CA PHE A 90 -13.06 -7.24 7.57
C PHE A 90 -11.68 -6.61 7.44
N LEU A 91 -11.63 -5.28 7.56
CA LEU A 91 -10.40 -4.51 7.61
C LEU A 91 -9.84 -4.56 9.04
N GLU A 92 -8.64 -5.08 9.20
CA GLU A 92 -7.90 -5.00 10.46
C GLU A 92 -7.04 -3.73 10.47
N ASN A 93 -6.91 -3.12 11.65
CA ASN A 93 -5.96 -2.05 11.94
C ASN A 93 -6.19 -0.71 11.20
N VAL A 94 -7.44 -0.27 11.08
CA VAL A 94 -7.76 1.07 10.54
C VAL A 94 -7.83 2.09 11.67
N ILE A 95 -7.12 3.20 11.53
CA ILE A 95 -7.10 4.30 12.51
C ILE A 95 -8.49 4.91 12.64
N SER A 96 -8.99 5.09 13.87
CA SER A 96 -10.30 5.71 14.11
C SER A 96 -10.32 7.19 13.67
N ASN A 97 -11.51 7.77 13.45
CA ASN A 97 -11.60 9.21 13.17
C ASN A 97 -11.15 10.06 14.37
N ALA A 98 -11.38 9.56 15.59
CA ALA A 98 -10.94 10.20 16.82
C ALA A 98 -9.40 10.20 16.92
N ASP A 99 -8.76 9.05 16.72
CA ASP A 99 -7.30 8.91 16.74
C ASP A 99 -6.62 9.73 15.65
N TYR A 100 -7.18 9.74 14.44
CA TYR A 100 -6.69 10.59 13.35
C TYR A 100 -6.73 12.08 13.74
N LYS A 101 -7.87 12.57 14.25
CA LYS A 101 -8.00 13.96 14.69
C LYS A 101 -7.06 14.29 15.84
N PHE A 102 -6.91 13.37 16.80
CA PHE A 102 -6.02 13.51 17.93
C PHE A 102 -4.56 13.58 17.49
N LEU A 103 -4.08 12.62 16.70
CA LEU A 103 -2.72 12.62 16.14
C LEU A 103 -2.44 13.92 15.40
N LYS A 104 -3.34 14.33 14.50
CA LYS A 104 -3.19 15.56 13.72
C LYS A 104 -3.11 16.79 14.64
N LYS A 105 -3.99 16.89 15.63
CA LYS A 105 -4.00 17.99 16.60
C LYS A 105 -2.69 18.05 17.40
N GLN A 106 -2.20 16.91 17.87
CA GLN A 106 -0.99 16.85 18.68
C GLN A 106 0.27 17.19 17.88
N LEU A 107 0.36 16.74 16.61
CA LEU A 107 1.43 17.15 15.70
C LEU A 107 1.49 18.68 15.52
N LYS A 108 0.33 19.31 15.31
CA LYS A 108 0.23 20.78 15.20
C LYS A 108 0.62 21.48 16.50
N LYS A 109 0.15 20.97 17.65
CA LYS A 109 0.48 21.51 18.98
C LYS A 109 1.98 21.49 19.27
N ASP A 110 2.67 20.44 18.85
CA ASP A 110 4.11 20.26 19.06
C ASP A 110 4.96 20.95 17.96
N GLY A 111 4.36 21.77 17.09
CA GLY A 111 5.07 22.47 16.01
C GLY A 111 5.54 21.56 14.86
N ASN A 112 5.13 20.29 14.82
CA ASN A 112 5.51 19.33 13.78
C ASN A 112 4.63 19.50 12.53
N MET A 113 4.67 20.68 11.91
CA MET A 113 3.78 21.06 10.81
C MET A 113 3.94 20.19 9.56
N GLU A 114 5.17 19.78 9.23
CA GLU A 114 5.38 18.86 8.10
C GLU A 114 4.61 17.55 8.29
N TRP A 115 4.69 16.96 9.50
CA TRP A 115 3.98 15.72 9.82
C TRP A 115 2.47 15.92 9.99
N TYR A 116 2.02 17.09 10.45
CA TYR A 116 0.61 17.49 10.40
C TYR A 116 0.08 17.39 8.97
N PHE A 117 0.81 17.93 7.98
CA PHE A 117 0.42 17.83 6.58
C PHE A 117 0.57 16.41 6.02
N VAL A 118 1.63 15.66 6.35
CA VAL A 118 1.75 14.25 5.94
C VAL A 118 0.50 13.45 6.35
N VAL A 119 0.09 13.56 7.62
CA VAL A 119 -1.10 12.86 8.15
C VAL A 119 -2.37 13.33 7.47
N TRP A 120 -2.51 14.63 7.23
CA TRP A 120 -3.71 15.17 6.59
C TRP A 120 -3.82 14.78 5.12
N TYR A 121 -2.74 14.89 4.34
CA TYR A 121 -2.72 14.46 2.94
C TYR A 121 -3.05 12.97 2.79
N LEU A 122 -2.46 12.10 3.63
CA LEU A 122 -2.76 10.67 3.63
C LEU A 122 -4.25 10.37 3.85
N ALA A 123 -4.91 11.12 4.73
CA ALA A 123 -6.33 10.92 5.08
C ALA A 123 -7.32 11.68 4.19
N ALA A 124 -6.86 12.65 3.39
CA ALA A 124 -7.73 13.55 2.60
C ALA A 124 -7.66 13.35 1.09
N THR A 125 -6.59 12.76 0.57
CA THR A 125 -6.38 12.59 -0.88
C THR A 125 -6.55 11.15 -1.35
N GLY A 126 -6.53 10.21 -0.40
CA GLY A 126 -6.48 8.79 -0.72
C GLY A 126 -5.18 8.36 -1.39
N ALA A 127 -4.09 9.14 -1.37
CA ALA A 127 -2.79 8.77 -1.96
C ALA A 127 -2.23 7.44 -1.43
N ARG A 128 -1.48 6.69 -2.26
CA ARG A 128 -0.50 5.72 -1.72
C ARG A 128 0.69 6.48 -1.16
N VAL A 129 1.41 5.92 -0.20
CA VAL A 129 2.63 6.57 0.35
C VAL A 129 3.67 6.85 -0.73
N SER A 130 3.81 5.95 -1.71
CA SER A 130 4.72 6.13 -2.84
C SER A 130 4.32 7.29 -3.77
N GLU A 131 3.03 7.65 -3.80
CA GLU A 131 2.50 8.78 -4.57
C GLU A 131 2.60 10.07 -3.75
N LEU A 132 2.30 10.02 -2.45
CA LEU A 132 2.40 11.13 -1.51
C LEU A 132 3.78 11.78 -1.55
N ILE A 133 4.85 10.98 -1.48
CA ILE A 133 6.22 11.49 -1.46
C ILE A 133 6.65 12.13 -2.79
N GLN A 134 5.86 11.99 -3.86
CA GLN A 134 6.13 12.62 -5.16
C GLN A 134 5.40 13.96 -5.32
N ILE A 135 4.49 14.31 -4.40
CA ILE A 135 3.80 15.59 -4.44
C ILE A 135 4.85 16.69 -4.28
N LYS A 136 4.77 17.69 -5.15
CA LYS A 136 5.58 18.89 -5.12
C LYS A 136 4.71 20.11 -4.84
N ILE A 137 5.34 21.22 -4.47
CA ILE A 137 4.66 22.47 -4.15
C ILE A 137 3.81 22.97 -5.33
N GLU A 138 4.30 22.79 -6.56
CA GLU A 138 3.58 23.22 -7.77
C GLU A 138 2.26 22.44 -7.95
N HIS A 139 2.19 21.19 -7.50
CA HIS A 139 0.94 20.41 -7.48
C HIS A 139 -0.05 20.94 -6.44
N VAL A 140 0.44 21.48 -5.32
CA VAL A 140 -0.39 22.10 -4.29
C VAL A 140 -1.05 23.35 -4.86
N GLU A 141 -0.28 24.23 -5.49
CA GLU A 141 -0.79 25.44 -6.15
C GLU A 141 -1.86 25.10 -7.19
N LEU A 142 -1.57 24.12 -8.06
CA LEU A 142 -2.48 23.63 -9.09
C LEU A 142 -3.74 22.96 -8.51
N GLY A 143 -3.64 22.39 -7.30
CA GLY A 143 -4.71 21.70 -6.60
C GLY A 143 -4.89 20.23 -6.99
N TYR A 144 -4.01 19.68 -7.81
CA TYR A 144 -4.02 18.26 -8.17
C TYR A 144 -2.64 17.75 -8.56
N PHE A 145 -2.49 16.43 -8.55
CA PHE A 145 -1.31 15.70 -9.01
C PHE A 145 -1.72 14.56 -9.94
N ASP A 146 -1.22 14.61 -11.18
CA ASP A 146 -1.49 13.61 -12.20
C ASP A 146 -0.50 12.44 -12.12
N LEU A 147 -1.06 11.23 -12.00
CA LEU A 147 -0.34 9.98 -11.82
C LEU A 147 -0.49 9.09 -13.06
N TYR A 148 0.64 8.65 -13.59
CA TYR A 148 0.68 7.74 -14.74
C TYR A 148 0.95 6.31 -14.28
N SER A 149 0.07 5.40 -14.68
CA SER A 149 0.16 3.97 -14.38
C SER A 149 0.81 3.21 -15.54
N LYS A 150 1.24 1.97 -15.30
CA LYS A 150 1.67 1.06 -16.39
C LYS A 150 0.54 0.97 -17.43
N GLY A 151 0.89 1.12 -18.72
CA GLY A 151 -0.07 1.16 -19.83
C GLY A 151 -0.64 2.55 -20.14
N GLY A 152 -0.04 3.63 -19.64
CA GLY A 152 -0.38 5.00 -20.04
C GLY A 152 -1.67 5.57 -19.40
N LYS A 153 -2.28 4.83 -18.47
CA LYS A 153 -3.49 5.30 -17.79
C LYS A 153 -3.16 6.45 -16.84
N LEU A 154 -3.81 7.59 -17.09
CA LEU A 154 -3.76 8.78 -16.26
C LEU A 154 -4.81 8.71 -15.14
N ARG A 155 -4.41 9.01 -13.91
CA ARG A 155 -5.32 9.27 -12.79
C ARG A 155 -4.94 10.58 -12.13
N ARG A 156 -5.94 11.43 -11.89
CA ARG A 156 -5.76 12.67 -11.13
C ARG A 156 -6.02 12.45 -9.64
N LEU A 157 -5.06 12.86 -8.81
CA LEU A 157 -5.23 12.98 -7.38
C LEU A 157 -5.57 14.43 -7.03
N TYR A 158 -6.76 14.66 -6.48
CA TYR A 158 -7.22 16.00 -6.11
C TYR A 158 -6.79 16.37 -4.69
N ILE A 159 -6.32 17.60 -4.51
CA ILE A 159 -5.96 18.18 -3.23
C ILE A 159 -7.13 19.06 -2.78
N PRO A 160 -7.86 18.71 -1.69
CA PRO A 160 -9.01 19.49 -1.26
C PRO A 160 -8.65 20.96 -0.98
N LYS A 161 -9.50 21.90 -1.41
CA LYS A 161 -9.26 23.35 -1.32
C LYS A 161 -8.81 23.80 0.08
N LYS A 162 -9.44 23.30 1.14
CA LYS A 162 -9.05 23.62 2.52
C LYS A 162 -7.64 23.15 2.87
N LEU A 163 -7.29 21.92 2.48
CA LEU A 163 -5.95 21.38 2.69
C LEU A 163 -4.92 22.19 1.90
N ARG A 164 -5.23 22.49 0.64
CA ARG A 164 -4.38 23.32 -0.22
C ARG A 164 -4.07 24.67 0.43
N ASN A 165 -5.10 25.42 0.83
CA ASN A 165 -4.93 26.76 1.39
C ASN A 165 -4.06 26.72 2.66
N GLU A 166 -4.38 25.86 3.63
CA GLU A 166 -3.56 25.73 4.86
C GLU A 166 -2.11 25.30 4.54
N THR A 167 -1.89 24.51 3.48
CA THR A 167 -0.55 24.11 3.07
C THR A 167 0.23 25.28 2.45
N LEU A 168 -0.42 26.12 1.64
CA LEU A 168 0.21 27.30 1.05
C LEU A 168 0.60 28.33 2.11
N ASP A 169 -0.25 28.57 3.11
CA ASP A 169 0.06 29.47 4.23
C ASP A 169 1.32 28.99 4.98
N TRP A 170 1.42 27.68 5.26
CA TRP A 170 2.61 27.10 5.90
C TRP A 170 3.88 27.17 5.02
N LEU A 171 3.73 27.04 3.70
CA LEU A 171 4.86 27.15 2.77
C LEU A 171 5.37 28.59 2.68
N GLU A 172 4.49 29.58 2.79
CA GLU A 172 4.86 30.99 2.88
C GLU A 172 5.64 31.29 4.17
N GLU A 173 5.13 30.83 5.33
CA GLU A 173 5.79 30.96 6.63
C GLU A 173 7.19 30.31 6.67
N THR A 174 7.39 29.25 5.88
CA THR A 174 8.67 28.52 5.81
C THR A 174 9.54 28.95 4.62
N HIS A 175 9.11 29.96 3.85
CA HIS A 175 9.79 30.47 2.66
C HIS A 175 10.13 29.39 1.62
N ARG A 176 9.23 28.43 1.41
CA ARG A 176 9.38 27.33 0.44
C ARG A 176 8.44 27.53 -0.74
N SER A 177 8.99 27.71 -1.93
CA SER A 177 8.20 27.96 -3.15
C SER A 177 8.27 26.86 -4.21
N SER A 178 9.16 25.87 -4.08
CA SER A 178 9.33 24.83 -5.10
C SER A 178 9.88 23.51 -4.56
N GLY A 179 9.75 22.45 -5.36
CA GLY A 179 10.30 21.13 -5.06
C GLY A 179 9.35 20.22 -4.27
N TYR A 180 9.87 19.08 -3.80
CA TYR A 180 9.06 18.07 -3.10
C TYR A 180 8.43 18.62 -1.83
N LEU A 181 7.14 18.34 -1.62
CA LEU A 181 6.39 18.87 -0.48
C LEU A 181 6.94 18.34 0.85
N PHE A 182 7.24 17.04 0.91
CA PHE A 182 7.71 16.34 2.11
C PHE A 182 9.16 15.90 1.97
N LEU A 183 9.99 16.30 2.94
CA LEU A 183 11.43 16.12 2.92
C LEU A 183 11.90 15.26 4.10
N ASN A 184 13.10 14.72 3.99
CA ASN A 184 13.81 14.12 5.10
C ASN A 184 14.58 15.21 5.87
N ARG A 185 15.21 14.84 6.98
CA ARG A 185 16.04 15.76 7.79
C ARG A 185 17.24 16.37 7.05
N TYR A 186 17.58 15.86 5.87
CA TYR A 186 18.67 16.33 5.02
C TYR A 186 18.17 17.23 3.87
N GLY A 187 16.87 17.55 3.83
CA GLY A 187 16.28 18.38 2.77
C GLY A 187 16.00 17.63 1.46
N GLU A 188 16.14 16.31 1.42
CA GLU A 188 15.84 15.50 0.24
C GLU A 188 14.45 14.88 0.33
N ARG A 189 13.90 14.37 -0.77
CA ARG A 189 12.60 13.68 -0.77
C ARG A 189 12.56 12.55 0.27
N ILE A 190 11.56 12.57 1.17
CA ILE A 190 11.39 11.50 2.15
C ILE A 190 11.10 10.14 1.50
N THR A 191 11.63 9.06 2.06
CA THR A 191 11.36 7.70 1.58
C THR A 191 10.07 7.13 2.16
N THR A 192 9.47 6.16 1.47
CA THR A 192 8.27 5.45 1.96
C THR A 192 8.49 4.75 3.31
N ARG A 193 9.69 4.19 3.51
CA ARG A 193 10.13 3.61 4.77
C ARG A 193 10.27 4.69 5.86
N GLY A 194 10.84 5.84 5.51
CA GLY A 194 10.95 7.00 6.40
C GLY A 194 9.59 7.46 6.90
N VAL A 195 8.61 7.64 6.00
CA VAL A 195 7.22 7.97 6.36
C VAL A 195 6.63 6.93 7.31
N SER A 196 6.76 5.65 6.95
CA SER A 196 6.17 4.57 7.76
C SER A 196 6.78 4.51 9.16
N GLN A 197 8.11 4.65 9.29
CA GLN A 197 8.79 4.60 10.57
C GLN A 197 8.44 5.79 11.46
N GLN A 198 8.47 7.01 10.92
CA GLN A 198 8.18 8.21 11.69
C GLN A 198 6.73 8.26 12.17
N LEU A 199 5.78 7.78 11.36
CA LEU A 199 4.40 7.59 11.80
C LEU A 199 4.29 6.65 13.02
N LYS A 200 5.09 5.57 13.07
CA LYS A 200 5.15 4.70 14.27
C LYS A 200 5.75 5.42 15.47
N ASN A 201 6.79 6.20 15.27
CA ASN A 201 7.42 6.97 16.36
C ASN A 201 6.44 7.98 16.97
N TYR A 202 5.63 8.67 16.14
CA TYR A 202 4.58 9.55 16.65
C TYR A 202 3.43 8.78 17.31
N ALA A 203 3.10 7.58 16.82
CA ALA A 203 2.13 6.73 17.48
C ALA A 203 2.57 6.42 18.91
N ASP A 204 3.83 6.01 19.10
CA ASP A 204 4.41 5.77 20.43
C ASP A 204 4.39 7.02 21.30
N LYS A 205 4.90 8.13 20.76
CA LYS A 205 5.03 9.40 21.47
C LYS A 205 3.68 9.86 22.04
N TYR A 206 2.60 9.64 21.30
CA TYR A 206 1.26 10.09 21.69
C TYR A 206 0.36 8.98 22.23
N GLY A 207 0.90 7.79 22.53
CA GLY A 207 0.17 6.68 23.13
C GLY A 207 -0.91 6.06 22.23
N LEU A 208 -0.74 6.13 20.91
CA LEU A 208 -1.64 5.52 19.93
C LEU A 208 -1.18 4.12 19.56
N ASP A 209 -2.12 3.25 19.20
CA ASP A 209 -1.78 1.90 18.74
C ASP A 209 -0.96 1.98 17.44
N LYS A 210 0.33 1.64 17.56
CA LYS A 210 1.24 1.46 16.43
C LYS A 210 0.62 0.64 15.33
N LYS A 211 -0.15 -0.40 15.61
CA LYS A 211 -0.72 -1.28 14.56
C LYS A 211 -1.61 -0.50 13.61
N VAL A 212 -2.29 0.56 14.06
CA VAL A 212 -3.22 1.35 13.23
C VAL A 212 -2.61 2.60 12.62
N VAL A 213 -1.45 3.06 13.08
CA VAL A 213 -0.80 4.28 12.56
C VAL A 213 0.21 3.92 11.47
N TYR A 214 -0.23 3.85 10.22
CA TYR A 214 0.62 3.62 9.04
C TYR A 214 -0.08 4.11 7.76
N PRO A 215 0.63 4.36 6.65
CA PRO A 215 0.05 5.06 5.51
C PRO A 215 -1.23 4.44 4.93
N HIS A 216 -1.27 3.11 4.76
CA HIS A 216 -2.47 2.45 4.24
C HIS A 216 -3.67 2.59 5.17
N SER A 217 -3.48 2.65 6.49
CA SER A 217 -4.56 2.89 7.46
C SER A 217 -5.27 4.23 7.22
N PHE A 218 -4.52 5.30 6.98
CA PHE A 218 -5.08 6.61 6.64
C PHE A 218 -5.80 6.61 5.29
N ARG A 219 -5.27 5.86 4.31
CA ARG A 219 -5.96 5.64 3.03
C ARG A 219 -7.28 4.88 3.23
N HIS A 220 -7.33 3.91 4.15
CA HIS A 220 -8.59 3.27 4.55
C HIS A 220 -9.55 4.24 5.22
N ARG A 221 -9.04 5.13 6.08
CA ARG A 221 -9.85 6.21 6.69
C ARG A 221 -10.45 7.13 5.63
N TYR A 222 -9.68 7.52 4.60
CA TYR A 222 -10.18 8.29 3.46
C TYR A 222 -11.36 7.58 2.78
N ALA A 223 -11.18 6.32 2.40
CA ALA A 223 -12.21 5.52 1.73
C ALA A 223 -13.48 5.37 2.57
N LYS A 224 -13.35 5.08 3.87
CA LYS A 224 -14.49 4.96 4.78
C LYS A 224 -15.26 6.28 4.89
N ASN A 225 -14.55 7.39 5.13
CA ASN A 225 -15.15 8.71 5.22
C ASN A 225 -15.82 9.15 3.90
N PHE A 226 -15.24 8.78 2.75
CA PHE A 226 -15.87 9.03 1.46
C PHE A 226 -17.20 8.28 1.34
N LEU A 227 -17.21 6.96 1.55
CA LEU A 227 -18.43 6.14 1.43
C LEU A 227 -19.51 6.48 2.47
N GLU A 228 -19.10 6.88 3.69
CA GLU A 228 -20.01 7.35 4.73
C GLU A 228 -20.75 8.63 4.31
N LYS A 229 -20.11 9.50 3.51
CA LYS A 229 -20.68 10.78 3.05
C LYS A 229 -21.28 10.72 1.66
N TYR A 230 -20.72 9.87 0.80
CA TYR A 230 -21.04 9.75 -0.60
C TYR A 230 -20.84 8.30 -1.02
N ASN A 231 -21.93 7.54 -1.02
CA ASN A 231 -21.95 6.09 -1.19
C ASN A 231 -21.75 5.65 -2.66
N ASP A 232 -20.69 6.13 -3.30
CA ASP A 232 -20.31 5.78 -4.68
C ASP A 232 -18.97 5.05 -4.69
N ILE A 233 -19.05 3.72 -4.76
CA ILE A 233 -17.88 2.84 -4.80
C ILE A 233 -17.09 2.96 -6.11
N ALA A 234 -17.77 3.23 -7.23
CA ALA A 234 -17.13 3.30 -8.54
C ALA A 234 -16.24 4.55 -8.61
N LEU A 235 -16.81 5.70 -8.26
CA LEU A 235 -16.06 6.94 -8.16
C LEU A 235 -14.90 6.83 -7.16
N LEU A 236 -15.13 6.20 -6.01
CA LEU A 236 -14.04 5.97 -5.04
C LEU A 236 -12.93 5.09 -5.64
N ALA A 237 -13.26 4.04 -6.39
CA ALA A 237 -12.28 3.17 -7.03
C ALA A 237 -11.40 3.95 -8.02
N ASP A 238 -12.02 4.82 -8.81
CA ASP A 238 -11.35 5.70 -9.78
C ASP A 238 -10.42 6.70 -9.07
N LEU A 239 -10.94 7.40 -8.05
CA LEU A 239 -10.17 8.35 -7.24
C LEU A 239 -8.98 7.69 -6.55
N MET A 240 -9.12 6.44 -6.11
CA MET A 240 -8.06 5.68 -5.46
C MET A 240 -7.12 5.00 -6.47
N GLY A 241 -7.49 4.89 -7.75
CA GLY A 241 -6.71 4.19 -8.77
C GLY A 241 -6.59 2.70 -8.47
N HIS A 242 -7.72 2.05 -8.22
CA HIS A 242 -7.81 0.60 -8.14
C HIS A 242 -8.14 0.03 -9.51
N GLU A 243 -7.36 -0.96 -9.98
CA GLU A 243 -7.59 -1.63 -11.26
C GLU A 243 -8.88 -2.47 -11.27
N SER A 244 -9.40 -2.81 -10.09
CA SER A 244 -10.64 -3.56 -9.92
C SER A 244 -11.44 -2.99 -8.75
N ILE A 245 -12.75 -2.82 -8.98
CA ILE A 245 -13.75 -2.45 -7.97
C ILE A 245 -13.71 -3.43 -6.79
N GLU A 246 -13.33 -4.69 -6.98
CA GLU A 246 -13.21 -5.67 -5.91
C GLU A 246 -12.19 -5.26 -4.85
N THR A 247 -11.15 -4.52 -5.24
CA THR A 247 -10.18 -3.94 -4.31
C THR A 247 -10.80 -2.83 -3.45
N THR A 248 -11.84 -2.15 -3.96
CA THR A 248 -12.60 -1.12 -3.25
C THR A 248 -13.73 -1.73 -2.40
N ARG A 249 -14.24 -2.91 -2.77
CA ARG A 249 -15.32 -3.59 -2.04
C ARG A 249 -14.96 -3.88 -0.58
N ILE A 250 -13.67 -4.02 -0.26
CA ILE A 250 -13.18 -4.18 1.11
C ILE A 250 -13.61 -3.04 2.05
N TYR A 251 -13.83 -1.82 1.52
CA TYR A 251 -14.23 -0.65 2.32
C TYR A 251 -15.73 -0.58 2.60
N LEU A 252 -16.56 -1.30 1.83
CA LEU A 252 -18.01 -1.42 2.09
C LEU A 252 -18.32 -2.46 3.17
N ARG A 253 -17.33 -3.23 3.62
CA ARG A 253 -17.54 -4.33 4.55
C ARG A 253 -17.93 -3.78 5.92
N ARG A 254 -19.15 -4.13 6.32
CA ARG A 254 -19.75 -3.84 7.61
C ARG A 254 -19.71 -5.12 8.45
N THR A 255 -19.62 -4.97 9.76
CA THR A 255 -19.85 -6.07 10.70
C THR A 255 -21.29 -6.57 10.59
N ALA A 256 -21.55 -7.82 11.03
CA ALA A 256 -22.91 -8.37 11.05
C ALA A 256 -23.88 -7.48 11.86
N SER A 257 -23.42 -6.93 12.98
CA SER A 257 -24.20 -6.00 13.80
C SER A 257 -24.52 -4.69 13.07
N GLU A 258 -23.56 -4.11 12.34
CA GLU A 258 -23.79 -2.92 11.51
C GLU A 258 -24.72 -3.20 10.32
N GLN A 259 -24.71 -4.42 9.79
CA GLN A 259 -25.64 -4.85 8.74
C GLN A 259 -27.05 -5.00 9.31
N GLN A 260 -27.21 -5.70 10.44
CA GLN A 260 -28.50 -5.87 11.09
C GLN A 260 -29.11 -4.52 11.46
N ALA A 261 -28.36 -3.63 12.12
CA ALA A 261 -28.85 -2.30 12.48
C ALA A 261 -29.25 -1.46 11.25
N LEU A 262 -28.56 -1.65 10.12
CA LEU A 262 -28.93 -0.99 8.86
C LEU A 262 -30.23 -1.59 8.29
N VAL A 263 -30.36 -2.92 8.30
CA VAL A 263 -31.57 -3.62 7.85
C VAL A 263 -32.76 -3.21 8.71
N ASP A 264 -32.64 -3.24 10.03
CA ASP A 264 -33.70 -2.83 10.97
C ASP A 264 -34.12 -1.36 10.76
N LYS A 265 -33.17 -0.50 10.37
CA LYS A 265 -33.45 0.91 10.06
C LYS A 265 -34.16 1.10 8.72
N ILE A 266 -33.88 0.26 7.72
CA ILE A 266 -34.40 0.40 6.35
C ILE A 266 -35.71 -0.36 6.18
N VAL A 267 -35.76 -1.60 6.66
CA VAL A 267 -36.90 -2.50 6.54
C VAL A 267 -37.81 -2.27 7.74
N THR A 268 -38.76 -1.37 7.56
CA THR A 268 -39.71 -0.94 8.60
C THR A 268 -41.16 -1.37 8.29
N TRP A 269 -41.34 -2.21 7.27
CA TRP A 269 -42.62 -2.76 6.80
C TRP A 269 -42.71 -4.26 7.03
#